data_AF-A0A090KKY7-F1
#
_entry.id   AF-A0A090KKY7-F1
#
_cell.length_a   1.000
_cell.length_b   1.000
_cell.length_c   1.000
_cell.angle_alpha   90.00
_cell.angle_beta   90.00
_cell.angle_gamma   90.00
#
_symmetry.space_group_name_H-M   'P 1'
#
loop_
_entity.id
_entity.type
_entity.pdbx_description
1 polymer ?
#
loop_
_entity_poly.entity_id
_entity_poly.type
_entity_poly.pdbx_seq_one_letter_code
_entity_poly.pdbx_strand_id
1 'polypeptide(L)'
;MRPLGSAAILALLAVLPIACRPAIDGSGAASVRVSPGVTYSLEDGERYHREAPDTFEIPSLAAREALERGQIVKLMFNISAGTDSQVERMWVIVEGKDTEGYLGVLDNQPAATDEIRPGMKVRFQPRHVINIHPRRAGDAPPG
;
A
#
# COMPACT_ATOMS: atom_id res chain seq x y z
N MET A 1 -23.42 52.59 36.45
CA MET A 1 -22.25 51.70 36.52
C MET A 1 -22.74 50.28 36.28
N ARG A 2 -22.21 49.62 35.24
CA ARG A 2 -22.74 48.37 34.68
C ARG A 2 -22.26 47.14 35.47
N PRO A 3 -23.10 46.10 35.61
CA PRO A 3 -22.67 44.76 35.97
C PRO A 3 -22.22 43.99 34.71
N LEU A 4 -21.12 43.26 34.79
CA LEU A 4 -20.77 42.18 33.87
C LEU A 4 -20.51 40.96 34.77
N GLY A 5 -21.19 39.82 34.67
CA GLY A 5 -21.82 39.21 33.51
C GLY A 5 -21.20 37.83 33.37
N SER A 6 -21.82 36.86 34.05
CA SER A 6 -21.44 35.44 34.07
C SER A 6 -21.30 34.89 32.65
N ALA A 7 -20.10 34.43 32.27
CA ALA A 7 -19.87 33.81 30.98
C ALA A 7 -20.30 32.34 31.03
N ALA A 8 -21.46 32.06 30.42
CA ALA A 8 -21.93 30.72 30.15
C ALA A 8 -21.01 30.05 29.11
N ILE A 9 -20.48 28.88 29.46
CA ILE A 9 -19.73 28.00 28.56
C ILE A 9 -20.74 27.38 27.59
N LEU A 10 -20.73 27.85 26.34
CA LEU A 10 -21.50 27.26 25.25
C LEU A 10 -20.77 25.98 24.80
N ALA A 11 -21.25 24.81 25.24
CA ALA A 11 -20.80 23.53 24.73
C ALA A 11 -21.30 23.35 23.29
N LEU A 12 -20.39 23.47 22.31
CA LEU A 12 -20.68 23.15 20.92
C LEU A 12 -20.67 21.63 20.77
N LEU A 13 -21.87 21.04 20.64
CA LEU A 13 -22.08 19.67 20.16
C LEU A 13 -21.57 19.57 18.71
N ALA A 14 -20.38 18.99 18.53
CA ALA A 14 -19.94 18.54 17.22
C ALA A 14 -20.63 17.21 16.91
N VAL A 15 -21.68 17.25 16.07
CA VAL A 15 -22.24 16.06 15.44
C VAL A 15 -21.23 15.60 14.40
N LEU A 16 -20.41 14.60 14.76
CA LEU A 16 -19.57 13.89 13.80
C LEU A 16 -20.48 13.13 12.83
N PRO A 17 -20.29 13.23 11.50
CA PRO A 17 -21.00 12.35 10.59
C PRO A 17 -20.55 10.92 10.90
N ILE A 18 -21.53 10.03 11.00
CA ILE A 18 -21.32 8.59 11.04
C ILE A 18 -20.65 8.22 9.72
N ALA A 19 -19.31 8.25 9.71
CA ALA A 19 -18.56 7.57 8.68
C ALA A 19 -18.91 6.09 8.85
N CYS A 20 -19.62 5.52 7.87
CA CYS A 20 -19.67 4.08 7.69
C CYS A 20 -18.21 3.60 7.64
N ARG A 21 -17.67 3.17 8.78
CA ARG A 21 -16.44 2.42 8.83
C ARG A 21 -16.75 1.10 8.15
N PRO A 22 -16.09 0.75 7.03
CA PRO A 22 -16.18 -0.61 6.54
C PRO A 22 -15.69 -1.52 7.68
N ALA A 23 -16.48 -2.55 7.99
CA ALA A 23 -16.07 -3.61 8.89
C ALA A 23 -14.80 -4.23 8.30
N ILE A 24 -13.67 -4.01 8.97
CA ILE A 24 -12.42 -4.67 8.65
C ILE A 24 -12.47 -6.01 9.39
N ASP A 25 -13.11 -6.99 8.77
CA ASP A 25 -12.96 -8.38 9.18
C ASP A 25 -11.52 -8.80 8.88
N GLY A 26 -10.82 -9.20 9.94
CA GLY A 26 -9.42 -9.59 9.88
C GLY A 26 -9.23 -10.81 8.98
N SER A 27 -8.68 -10.61 7.78
CA SER A 27 -7.87 -11.54 6.97
C SER A 27 -7.80 -11.14 5.48
N GLY A 28 -8.53 -10.12 5.02
CA GLY A 28 -8.52 -9.73 3.59
C GLY A 28 -7.77 -8.43 3.33
N ALA A 29 -6.63 -8.48 2.63
CA ALA A 29 -6.13 -7.28 1.96
C ALA A 29 -7.22 -6.77 1.01
N ALA A 30 -7.62 -5.50 1.11
CA ALA A 30 -8.67 -4.94 0.25
C ALA A 30 -8.28 -5.11 -1.22
N SER A 31 -9.12 -5.79 -2.00
CA SER A 31 -8.87 -5.99 -3.43
C SER A 31 -9.18 -4.73 -4.22
N VAL A 32 -8.26 -4.35 -5.10
CA VAL A 32 -8.40 -3.29 -6.09
C VAL A 32 -9.08 -3.86 -7.34
N ARG A 33 -10.17 -3.24 -7.78
CA ARG A 33 -10.82 -3.57 -9.04
C ARG A 33 -10.10 -2.88 -10.20
N VAL A 34 -9.74 -3.65 -11.22
CA VAL A 34 -9.05 -3.16 -12.42
C VAL A 34 -10.04 -2.99 -13.56
N SER A 35 -10.79 -4.05 -13.87
CA SER A 35 -11.86 -4.08 -14.86
C SER A 35 -12.91 -5.14 -14.47
N PRO A 36 -14.05 -5.27 -15.17
CA PRO A 36 -15.04 -6.29 -14.85
C PRO A 36 -14.43 -7.70 -14.84
N GLY A 37 -14.50 -8.38 -13.69
CA GLY A 37 -13.91 -9.71 -13.53
C GLY A 37 -12.40 -9.72 -13.27
N VAL A 38 -11.71 -8.57 -13.22
CA VAL A 38 -10.28 -8.48 -12.89
C VAL A 38 -10.06 -7.65 -11.64
N THR A 39 -9.44 -8.27 -10.63
CA THR A 39 -9.05 -7.61 -9.37
C THR A 39 -7.65 -8.05 -8.96
N TYR A 40 -7.00 -7.27 -8.09
CA TYR A 40 -5.81 -7.75 -7.39
C TYR A 40 -5.83 -7.31 -5.92
N SER A 41 -5.17 -8.07 -5.05
CA SER A 41 -4.78 -7.62 -3.72
C SER A 41 -3.27 -7.75 -3.54
N LEU A 42 -2.71 -7.03 -2.56
CA LEU A 42 -1.31 -7.18 -2.19
C LEU A 42 -1.18 -8.13 -1.01
N GLU A 43 -0.32 -9.13 -1.14
CA GLU A 43 -0.01 -10.07 -0.07
C GLU A 43 0.84 -9.41 1.04
N ASP A 44 0.71 -9.92 2.26
CA ASP A 44 1.51 -9.52 3.41
C ASP A 44 2.85 -10.26 3.42
N GLY A 45 3.92 -9.60 2.98
CA GLY A 45 5.27 -10.15 2.96
C GLY A 45 5.81 -10.49 4.35
N GLU A 46 5.38 -9.78 5.40
CA GLU A 46 5.76 -10.11 6.78
C GLU A 46 5.10 -11.42 7.25
N ARG A 47 3.88 -11.70 6.77
CA ARG A 47 3.23 -12.99 7.01
C ARG A 47 4.03 -14.14 6.39
N TYR A 48 4.39 -14.03 5.11
CA TYR A 48 5.20 -15.05 4.43
C TYR A 48 6.57 -15.23 5.10
N HIS A 49 7.21 -14.15 5.53
CA HIS A 49 8.47 -14.23 6.28
C HIS A 49 8.31 -14.94 7.64
N ARG A 50 7.23 -14.66 8.39
CA ARG A 50 6.95 -15.38 9.65
C ARG A 50 6.67 -16.87 9.43
N GLU A 51 5.99 -17.22 8.35
CA GLU A 51 5.63 -18.61 8.02
C GLU A 51 6.85 -19.42 7.53
N ALA A 52 7.82 -18.77 6.86
CA ALA A 52 8.99 -19.43 6.29
C ALA A 52 10.26 -18.56 6.35
N PRO A 53 10.77 -18.21 7.54
CA PRO A 53 11.84 -17.22 7.71
C PRO A 53 13.15 -17.62 7.01
N ASP A 54 13.43 -18.92 6.93
CA ASP A 54 14.67 -19.46 6.33
C ASP A 54 14.66 -19.46 4.79
N THR A 55 13.49 -19.35 4.17
CA THR A 55 13.35 -19.43 2.70
C THR A 55 12.64 -18.24 2.08
N PHE A 56 12.09 -17.36 2.91
CA PHE A 56 11.41 -16.14 2.50
C PHE A 56 12.00 -14.95 3.26
N GLU A 57 13.20 -14.53 2.87
CA GLU A 57 13.80 -13.30 3.39
C GLU A 57 13.10 -12.06 2.83
N ILE A 58 12.92 -11.05 3.69
CA ILE A 58 12.44 -9.73 3.30
C ILE A 58 13.38 -8.63 3.82
N PRO A 59 13.38 -7.44 3.22
CA PRO A 59 14.14 -6.32 3.75
C PRO A 59 13.72 -5.94 5.17
N SER A 60 14.64 -5.38 5.94
CA SER A 60 14.37 -4.93 7.31
C SER A 60 13.22 -3.91 7.35
N LEU A 61 12.53 -3.82 8.49
CA LEU A 61 11.45 -2.85 8.66
C LEU A 61 11.94 -1.42 8.40
N ALA A 62 13.10 -1.05 8.94
CA ALA A 62 13.70 0.27 8.74
C ALA A 62 13.92 0.59 7.24
N ALA A 63 14.38 -0.39 6.45
CA ALA A 63 14.54 -0.20 5.00
C ALA A 63 13.19 -0.02 4.28
N ARG A 64 12.15 -0.76 4.69
CA ARG A 64 10.80 -0.69 4.10
C ARG A 64 10.05 0.58 4.53
N GLU A 65 10.39 1.18 5.67
CA GLU A 65 9.80 2.44 6.18
C GLU A 65 10.49 3.71 5.65
N ALA A 66 11.69 3.55 5.10
CA ALA A 66 12.53 4.62 4.56
C ALA A 66 12.65 4.58 3.03
N LEU A 67 11.60 4.16 2.32
CA LEU A 67 11.64 4.16 0.86
C LEU A 67 11.59 5.58 0.29
N GLU A 68 12.41 5.81 -0.74
CA GLU A 68 12.56 7.07 -1.45
C GLU A 68 11.96 6.99 -2.86
N ARG A 69 11.56 8.15 -3.41
CA ARG A 69 11.17 8.28 -4.81
C ARG A 69 12.26 7.71 -5.73
N GLY A 70 11.84 6.96 -6.74
CA GLY A 70 12.72 6.33 -7.74
C GLY A 70 13.29 4.98 -7.31
N GLN A 71 13.17 4.56 -6.04
CA GLN A 71 13.51 3.19 -5.67
C GLN A 71 12.54 2.20 -6.31
N ILE A 72 13.03 1.00 -6.60
CA ILE A 72 12.22 -0.07 -7.17
C ILE A 72 12.04 -1.14 -6.10
N VAL A 73 10.79 -1.47 -5.79
CA VAL A 73 10.45 -2.50 -4.80
C VAL A 73 9.71 -3.65 -5.45
N LYS A 74 9.84 -4.84 -4.88
CA LYS A 74 9.09 -6.01 -5.30
C LYS A 74 7.94 -6.26 -4.33
N LEU A 75 6.74 -6.46 -4.89
CA LEU A 75 5.51 -6.77 -4.16
C LEU A 75 4.94 -8.10 -4.68
N MET A 76 4.03 -8.70 -3.90
CA MET A 76 3.27 -9.88 -4.30
C MET A 76 1.81 -9.49 -4.57
N PHE A 77 1.38 -9.69 -5.80
CA PHE A 77 0.02 -9.40 -6.27
C PHE A 77 -0.74 -10.70 -6.39
N ASN A 78 -1.81 -10.84 -5.62
CA ASN A 78 -2.79 -11.89 -5.80
C ASN A 78 -3.84 -11.40 -6.78
N ILE A 79 -3.71 -11.82 -8.04
CA ILE A 79 -4.54 -11.39 -9.16
C ILE A 79 -5.67 -12.40 -9.32
N SER A 80 -6.89 -11.91 -9.45
CA SER A 80 -8.06 -12.71 -9.83
C SER A 80 -8.59 -12.19 -11.16
N ALA A 81 -8.69 -13.08 -12.15
CA ALA A 81 -9.18 -12.79 -13.50
C ALA A 81 -10.21 -13.86 -13.89
N GLY A 82 -11.49 -13.50 -13.84
CA GLY A 82 -12.60 -14.43 -14.04
C GLY A 82 -12.62 -15.50 -12.94
N THR A 83 -12.46 -16.77 -13.33
CA THR A 83 -12.37 -17.91 -12.41
C THR A 83 -10.95 -18.24 -11.96
N ASP A 84 -9.95 -17.61 -12.57
CA ASP A 84 -8.55 -17.90 -12.32
C ASP A 84 -7.97 -16.96 -11.26
N SER A 85 -7.04 -17.50 -10.48
CA SER A 85 -6.29 -16.72 -9.48
C SER A 85 -4.82 -17.11 -9.52
N GLN A 86 -3.95 -16.11 -9.53
CA GLN A 86 -2.50 -16.28 -9.57
C GLN A 86 -1.82 -15.24 -8.68
N VAL A 87 -0.79 -15.70 -7.93
CA VAL A 87 0.10 -14.79 -7.21
C VAL A 87 1.34 -14.52 -8.06
N GLU A 88 1.59 -13.26 -8.36
CA GLU A 88 2.76 -12.80 -9.12
C GLU A 88 3.63 -11.84 -8.30
N ARG A 89 4.95 -11.94 -8.49
CA ARG A 89 5.94 -11.07 -7.84
C ARG A 89 6.38 -9.97 -8.81
N MET A 90 5.88 -8.76 -8.62
CA MET A 90 6.04 -7.65 -9.57
C MET A 90 6.84 -6.49 -8.98
N TRP A 91 7.49 -5.73 -9.86
CA TRP A 91 8.30 -4.55 -9.54
C TRP A 91 7.46 -3.28 -9.63
N VAL A 92 7.65 -2.39 -8.66
CA VAL A 92 6.98 -1.10 -8.54
C VAL A 92 8.01 -0.02 -8.29
N ILE A 93 8.01 1.03 -9.11
CA ILE A 93 8.82 2.24 -8.90
C ILE A 93 8.10 3.12 -7.88
N VAL A 94 8.76 3.47 -6.78
CA VAL A 94 8.22 4.37 -5.75
C VAL A 94 8.13 5.79 -6.30
N GLU A 95 6.96 6.40 -6.19
CA GLU A 95 6.75 7.80 -6.57
C GLU A 95 6.65 8.72 -5.35
N GLY A 96 6.19 8.22 -4.21
CA GLY A 96 6.08 9.02 -3.00
C GLY A 96 5.44 8.26 -1.84
N LYS A 97 5.26 8.99 -0.73
CA LYS A 97 4.67 8.50 0.50
C LYS A 97 3.65 9.50 1.01
N ASP A 98 2.54 9.02 1.55
CA ASP A 98 1.56 9.81 2.28
C ASP A 98 1.19 9.12 3.61
N THR A 99 0.11 9.56 4.25
CA THR A 99 -0.35 9.03 5.54
C THR A 99 -0.85 7.59 5.47
N GLU A 100 -1.17 7.08 4.29
CA GLU A 100 -1.71 5.72 4.10
C GLU A 100 -0.64 4.69 3.68
N GLY A 101 0.53 5.17 3.25
CA GLY A 101 1.66 4.35 2.85
C GLY A 101 2.40 4.97 1.67
N TYR A 102 2.78 4.13 0.71
CA TYR A 102 3.49 4.52 -0.50
C TYR A 102 2.58 4.51 -1.71
N LEU A 103 2.88 5.40 -2.64
CA LEU A 103 2.38 5.37 -4.01
C LEU A 103 3.54 5.01 -4.94
N GLY A 104 3.28 4.11 -5.87
CA GLY A 104 4.23 3.76 -6.93
C GLY A 104 3.56 3.43 -8.25
N VAL A 105 4.38 3.08 -9.22
CA VAL A 105 3.98 2.71 -10.58
C VAL A 105 4.49 1.31 -10.89
N LEU A 106 3.61 0.45 -11.39
CA LEU A 106 3.96 -0.90 -11.84
C LEU A 106 4.96 -0.81 -13.02
N ASP A 107 6.05 -1.57 -12.95
CA ASP A 107 7.18 -1.49 -13.89
C ASP A 107 7.38 -2.77 -14.74
N ASN A 108 6.51 -3.77 -14.59
CA ASN A 108 6.55 -4.97 -15.42
C ASN A 108 5.15 -5.46 -15.80
N GLN A 109 5.07 -6.18 -16.92
CA GLN A 109 3.84 -6.81 -17.39
C GLN A 109 3.59 -8.10 -16.60
N PRO A 110 2.42 -8.27 -15.93
CA PRO A 110 2.00 -9.55 -15.37
C PRO A 110 1.66 -10.57 -16.45
N ALA A 111 1.74 -11.84 -16.10
CA ALA A 111 1.37 -12.96 -16.96
C ALA A 111 -0.13 -13.33 -16.87
N ALA A 112 -0.79 -13.04 -15.74
CA ALA A 112 -2.15 -13.47 -15.46
C ALA A 112 -3.21 -12.79 -16.35
N THR A 113 -2.96 -11.55 -16.78
CA THR A 113 -3.93 -10.76 -17.55
C THR A 113 -3.27 -9.56 -18.24
N ASP A 114 -3.78 -9.20 -19.41
CA ASP A 114 -3.40 -7.97 -20.12
C ASP A 114 -4.09 -6.72 -19.54
N GLU A 115 -4.99 -6.86 -18.57
CA GLU A 115 -5.72 -5.73 -17.97
C GLU A 115 -4.89 -5.01 -16.90
N ILE A 116 -3.92 -5.70 -16.29
CA ILE A 116 -2.92 -5.09 -15.41
C ILE A 116 -1.68 -4.81 -16.25
N ARG A 117 -1.23 -3.55 -16.29
CA ARG A 117 -0.19 -3.09 -17.20
C ARG A 117 0.84 -2.19 -16.51
N PRO A 118 2.10 -2.17 -17.01
CA PRO A 118 3.07 -1.15 -16.62
C PRO A 118 2.46 0.25 -16.71
N GLY A 119 2.84 1.12 -15.78
CA GLY A 119 2.28 2.47 -15.68
C GLY A 119 1.09 2.60 -14.71
N MET A 120 0.47 1.50 -14.29
CA MET A 120 -0.62 1.54 -13.31
C MET A 120 -0.13 2.01 -11.94
N LYS A 121 -0.94 2.86 -11.28
CA LYS A 121 -0.68 3.31 -9.91
C LYS A 121 -0.98 2.18 -8.92
N VAL A 122 -0.06 2.00 -7.98
CA VAL A 122 -0.15 0.99 -6.93
C VAL A 122 0.06 1.67 -5.58
N ARG A 123 -0.89 1.48 -4.66
CA ARG A 123 -0.75 1.90 -3.26
C ARG A 123 -0.35 0.71 -2.42
N PHE A 124 0.67 0.87 -1.58
CA PHE A 124 1.21 -0.23 -0.78
C PHE A 124 1.80 0.25 0.55
N GLN A 125 2.04 -0.67 1.47
CA GLN A 125 2.59 -0.41 2.80
C GLN A 125 3.93 -1.14 2.97
N PRO A 126 4.76 -0.76 3.97
CA PRO A 126 5.99 -1.48 4.28
C PRO A 126 5.81 -3.00 4.33
N ARG A 127 4.71 -3.50 4.92
CA ARG A 127 4.44 -4.95 5.04
C ARG A 127 4.32 -5.71 3.72
N HIS A 128 3.99 -5.02 2.62
CA HIS A 128 3.86 -5.66 1.30
C HIS A 128 5.20 -5.81 0.56
N VAL A 129 6.27 -5.15 1.05
CA VAL A 129 7.58 -5.11 0.37
C VAL A 129 8.38 -6.37 0.66
N ILE A 130 8.61 -7.18 -0.37
CA ILE A 130 9.35 -8.45 -0.27
C ILE A 130 10.78 -8.35 -0.81
N ASN A 131 11.12 -7.27 -1.53
CA ASN A 131 12.47 -6.98 -1.98
C ASN A 131 12.62 -5.48 -2.30
N ILE A 132 13.84 -4.95 -2.20
CA ILE A 132 14.20 -3.60 -2.64
C ILE A 132 15.36 -3.77 -3.62
N HIS A 133 15.19 -3.28 -4.85
CA HIS A 133 16.26 -3.32 -5.83
C HIS A 133 17.42 -2.43 -5.36
N PRO A 134 18.67 -2.93 -5.40
CA PRO A 134 19.83 -2.12 -5.05
C PRO A 134 19.90 -0.89 -5.95
N ARG A 135 20.07 0.29 -5.34
CA ARG A 135 20.45 1.50 -6.07
C ARG A 135 21.84 1.27 -6.68
N ARG A 136 22.05 1.60 -7.96
CA ARG A 136 23.40 1.49 -8.52
C ARG A 136 24.28 2.56 -7.88
N ALA A 137 25.56 2.25 -7.68
CA ALA A 137 26.52 3.24 -7.23
C ALA A 137 26.57 4.39 -8.25
N GLY A 138 26.18 5.60 -7.83
CA GLY A 138 26.13 6.80 -8.68
C GLY A 138 24.74 7.32 -8.99
N ASP A 139 23.67 6.57 -8.70
CA ASP A 139 22.30 7.09 -8.81
C ASP A 139 22.05 8.07 -7.65
N ALA A 140 22.30 9.36 -7.86
CA ALA A 140 21.91 10.39 -6.88
C ALA A 140 20.37 10.36 -6.71
N PRO A 141 19.83 10.57 -5.49
CA PRO A 141 18.41 10.76 -5.32
C PRO A 141 17.95 11.91 -6.24
N PRO A 142 16.77 11.82 -6.89
CA PRO A 142 16.21 12.98 -7.55
C PRO A 142 16.05 14.09 -6.50
N GLY A 143 16.63 15.26 -6.80
CA GLY A 143 16.59 16.44 -5.93
C GLY A 143 15.20 17.05 -5.77
#